data_AF-A0ABD7SA81-F1
#
_entry.id   AF-A0ABD7SA81-F1
#
_cell.length_a   1.000
_cell.length_b   1.000
_cell.length_c   1.000
_cell.angle_alpha   90.00
_cell.angle_beta   90.00
_cell.angle_gamma   90.00
#
_symmetry.space_group_name_H-M   'P 1'
#
loop_
_entity.id
_entity.type
_entity.pdbx_description
1 polymer ?
#
loop_
_entity_poly.entity_id
_entity_poly.type
_entity_poly.pdbx_seq_one_letter_code
_entity_poly.pdbx_strand_id
1 'polypeptide(L)'
;MERAGTLCAELAKSGLGELNLSTGRDHQEFVPESSIINAAEAAIASGIDALITVETDTMQSNCYLSLRSSERIQELMKKPGFRLVNNYWMPFHADAPARKQEADLQLIRKGCEQVFDNLVVTPHDNLSACCGLTLEHIAEMRLGRNDGSNMKELFEAQADDFLKYWLRVDGPYAIIENVMGDAAPSYLDGVVHGCQACAILHKTPAIRSKLTEVYQSHIENVLTRFEIARAAASKSVLNQKEIAHGA
;
A
#
# COMPACT_ATOMS: atom_id res chain seq x y z
N MET A 1 27.13 10.88 -1.27
CA MET A 1 26.23 12.05 -1.40
C MET A 1 26.12 12.53 -2.83
N GLU A 2 27.23 12.83 -3.51
CA GLU A 2 27.22 13.38 -4.88
C GLU A 2 26.34 12.60 -5.88
N ARG A 3 26.51 11.27 -5.98
CA ARG A 3 25.67 10.43 -6.85
C ARG A 3 24.16 10.50 -6.54
N ALA A 4 23.80 10.52 -5.25
CA ALA A 4 22.40 10.60 -4.84
C ALA A 4 21.80 11.96 -5.19
N GLY A 5 22.58 13.04 -5.01
CA GLY A 5 22.20 14.40 -5.40
C GLY A 5 21.95 14.53 -6.91
N THR A 6 22.87 14.03 -7.73
CA THR A 6 22.70 14.06 -9.20
C THR A 6 21.43 13.33 -9.63
N LEU A 7 21.20 12.13 -9.10
CA LEU A 7 20.00 11.35 -9.44
C LEU A 7 18.72 12.06 -8.98
N CYS A 8 18.68 12.59 -7.76
CA CYS A 8 17.50 13.32 -7.27
C CYS A 8 17.24 14.58 -8.10
N ALA A 9 18.27 15.29 -8.55
CA ALA A 9 18.10 16.44 -9.43
C ALA A 9 17.51 16.05 -10.80
N GLU A 10 17.90 14.90 -11.35
CA GLU A 10 17.31 14.36 -12.59
C GLU A 10 15.84 13.94 -12.40
N LEU A 11 15.53 13.30 -11.28
CA LEU A 11 14.17 12.91 -10.91
C LEU A 11 13.26 14.14 -10.70
N ALA A 12 13.76 15.16 -10.00
CA ALA A 12 13.04 16.42 -9.79
C ALA A 12 12.73 17.11 -11.13
N LYS A 13 13.72 17.18 -12.03
CA LYS A 13 13.52 17.70 -13.40
C LYS A 13 12.49 16.92 -14.20
N SER A 14 12.33 15.63 -13.90
CA SER A 14 11.34 14.76 -14.53
C SER A 14 9.95 14.86 -13.87
N GLY A 15 9.81 15.67 -12.81
CA GLY A 15 8.53 15.93 -12.13
C GLY A 15 8.23 15.02 -10.93
N LEU A 16 9.22 14.26 -10.41
CA LEU A 16 9.02 13.46 -9.21
C LEU A 16 8.80 14.38 -7.99
N GLY A 17 7.66 14.23 -7.31
CA GLY A 17 7.29 15.06 -6.15
C GLY A 17 7.62 14.46 -4.78
N GLU A 18 7.66 13.13 -4.65
CA GLU A 18 7.98 12.44 -3.40
C GLU A 18 8.85 11.20 -3.65
N LEU A 19 9.77 10.92 -2.73
CA LEU A 19 10.57 9.70 -2.65
C LEU A 19 10.24 8.91 -1.38
N ASN A 20 9.66 7.72 -1.54
CA ASN A 20 9.40 6.79 -0.44
C ASN A 20 10.54 5.76 -0.32
N LEU A 21 11.17 5.71 0.85
CA LEU A 21 12.36 4.93 1.15
C LEU A 21 12.05 3.91 2.26
N SER A 22 12.00 2.63 1.89
CA SER A 22 11.79 1.54 2.86
C SER A 22 13.10 1.13 3.54
N THR A 23 13.04 0.91 4.85
CA THR A 23 14.12 0.37 5.67
C THR A 23 13.57 -0.45 6.83
N GLY A 24 14.43 -0.99 7.68
CA GLY A 24 14.04 -1.89 8.75
C GLY A 24 15.03 -3.03 8.92
N ARG A 25 14.71 -3.97 9.82
CA ARG A 25 15.59 -5.09 10.14
C ARG A 25 15.96 -5.92 8.90
N ASP A 26 14.98 -6.26 8.07
CA ASP A 26 15.17 -7.12 6.90
C ASP A 26 15.86 -6.34 5.77
N HIS A 27 15.46 -5.08 5.57
CA HIS A 27 16.06 -4.21 4.55
C HIS A 27 17.54 -3.91 4.83
N GLN A 28 17.91 -3.73 6.10
CA GLN A 28 19.27 -3.36 6.52
C GLN A 28 20.30 -4.49 6.30
N GLU A 29 19.86 -5.71 6.02
CA GLU A 29 20.75 -6.79 5.55
C GLU A 29 21.35 -6.48 4.16
N PHE A 30 20.60 -5.79 3.31
CA PHE A 30 20.96 -5.52 1.91
C PHE A 30 21.38 -4.06 1.67
N VAL A 31 20.73 -3.13 2.36
CA VAL A 31 20.92 -1.69 2.16
C VAL A 31 21.22 -1.03 3.51
N PRO A 32 22.44 -0.48 3.71
CA PRO A 32 22.78 0.11 5.00
C PRO A 32 21.95 1.36 5.26
N GLU A 33 21.59 1.57 6.53
CA GLU A 33 20.78 2.70 7.00
C GLU A 33 21.31 4.05 6.50
N SER A 34 22.64 4.22 6.44
CA SER A 34 23.28 5.44 5.93
C SER A 34 22.92 5.76 4.48
N SER A 35 22.66 4.76 3.63
CA SER A 35 22.22 4.97 2.25
C SER A 35 20.81 5.57 2.20
N ILE A 36 19.94 5.13 3.11
CA ILE A 36 18.57 5.65 3.23
C ILE A 36 18.60 7.12 3.67
N ILE A 37 19.41 7.45 4.68
CA ILE A 37 19.58 8.83 5.15
C ILE A 37 20.15 9.72 4.02
N ASN A 38 21.17 9.23 3.30
CA ASN A 38 21.75 9.95 2.17
C ASN A 38 20.74 10.24 1.06
N ALA A 39 19.85 9.28 0.77
CA ALA A 39 18.80 9.45 -0.24
C ALA A 39 17.75 10.47 0.20
N ALA A 40 17.31 10.41 1.47
CA ALA A 40 16.35 11.36 2.02
C ALA A 40 16.89 12.80 2.02
N GLU A 41 18.15 12.99 2.44
CA GLU A 41 18.81 14.30 2.37
C GLU A 41 18.93 14.83 0.94
N ALA A 42 19.29 13.96 -0.02
CA ALA A 42 19.41 14.33 -1.42
C ALA A 42 18.05 14.71 -2.05
N ALA A 43 16.99 13.99 -1.69
CA ALA A 43 15.62 14.29 -2.14
C ALA A 43 15.17 15.66 -1.65
N ILE A 44 15.25 15.90 -0.33
CA ILE A 44 14.86 17.19 0.27
C ILE A 44 15.69 18.35 -0.29
N ALA A 45 17.00 18.16 -0.46
CA ALA A 45 17.87 19.17 -1.06
C ALA A 45 17.52 19.47 -2.53
N SER A 46 16.90 18.53 -3.24
CA SER A 46 16.46 18.67 -4.63
C SER A 46 15.01 19.16 -4.76
N GLY A 47 14.34 19.46 -3.65
CA GLY A 47 12.93 19.88 -3.62
C GLY A 47 11.93 18.74 -3.82
N ILE A 48 12.34 17.50 -3.58
CA ILE A 48 11.47 16.31 -3.57
C ILE A 48 11.15 15.98 -2.11
N ASP A 49 9.87 15.79 -1.78
CA ASP A 49 9.46 15.32 -0.46
C ASP A 49 10.05 13.93 -0.19
N ALA A 50 10.34 13.61 1.07
CA ALA A 50 10.96 12.34 1.43
C ALA A 50 10.21 11.67 2.58
N LEU A 51 9.79 10.43 2.34
CA LEU A 51 9.17 9.57 3.34
C LEU A 51 10.11 8.40 3.62
N ILE A 52 10.59 8.27 4.85
CA ILE A 52 11.25 7.04 5.29
C ILE A 52 10.20 6.17 5.99
N THR A 53 10.04 4.96 5.47
CA THR A 53 9.15 3.93 5.99
C THR A 53 10.01 2.86 6.66
N VAL A 54 9.93 2.75 8.00
CA VAL A 54 10.62 1.69 8.74
C VAL A 54 9.65 0.56 9.01
N GLU A 55 10.01 -0.67 8.63
CA GLU A 55 9.20 -1.83 8.97
C GLU A 55 9.12 -2.05 10.48
N THR A 56 8.03 -2.66 10.95
CA THR A 56 7.86 -2.94 12.38
C THR A 56 8.99 -3.84 12.89
N ASP A 57 9.59 -3.41 14.00
CA ASP A 57 10.70 -4.09 14.64
C ASP A 57 10.33 -5.49 15.18
N THR A 58 11.33 -6.37 15.27
CA THR A 58 11.24 -7.61 16.03
C THR A 58 11.38 -7.32 17.52
N MET A 59 11.23 -8.36 18.36
CA MET A 59 11.53 -8.26 19.79
C MET A 59 12.98 -7.84 20.07
N GLN A 60 13.91 -8.18 19.18
CA GLN A 60 15.35 -7.94 19.34
C GLN A 60 15.88 -6.73 18.54
N SER A 61 15.07 -6.11 17.67
CA SER A 61 15.47 -4.92 16.92
C SER A 61 14.77 -3.65 17.42
N ASN A 62 15.39 -2.50 17.14
CA ASN A 62 14.89 -1.16 17.44
C ASN A 62 15.28 -0.18 16.31
N CYS A 63 15.18 -0.61 15.05
CA CYS A 63 15.56 0.16 13.87
C CYS A 63 14.85 1.51 13.81
N TYR A 64 13.55 1.57 14.15
CA TYR A 64 12.81 2.84 14.13
C TYR A 64 13.36 3.84 15.14
N LEU A 65 13.59 3.39 16.38
CA LEU A 65 14.13 4.24 17.45
C LEU A 65 15.57 4.67 17.16
N SER A 66 16.39 3.75 16.64
CA SER A 66 17.76 4.04 16.19
C SER A 66 17.76 5.17 15.17
N LEU A 67 16.97 5.02 14.10
CA LEU A 67 16.90 6.01 13.03
C LEU A 67 16.35 7.35 13.53
N ARG A 68 15.29 7.33 14.35
CA ARG A 68 14.71 8.55 14.96
C ARG A 68 15.69 9.28 15.89
N SER A 69 16.64 8.57 16.50
CA SER A 69 17.65 9.15 17.38
C SER A 69 18.85 9.75 16.65
N SER A 70 19.00 9.48 15.35
CA SER A 70 20.08 10.03 14.52
C SER A 70 19.95 11.55 14.39
N GLU A 71 21.04 12.28 14.65
CA GLU A 71 21.08 13.75 14.49
C GLU A 71 20.66 14.18 13.08
N ARG A 72 21.10 13.45 12.06
CA ARG A 72 20.77 13.73 10.65
C ARG A 72 19.26 13.62 10.39
N ILE A 73 18.61 12.61 10.98
CA ILE A 73 17.17 12.42 10.87
C ILE A 73 16.42 13.48 11.67
N GLN A 74 16.90 13.84 12.87
CA GLN A 74 16.30 14.92 13.66
C GLN A 74 16.36 16.26 12.93
N GLU A 75 17.44 16.55 12.19
CA GLU A 75 17.51 17.73 11.34
C GLU A 75 16.54 17.65 10.15
N LEU A 76 16.42 16.47 9.50
CA LEU A 76 15.44 16.26 8.43
C LEU A 76 14.00 16.43 8.92
N MET A 77 13.66 15.95 10.10
CA MET A 77 12.32 16.11 10.71
C MET A 77 11.92 17.58 10.94
N LYS A 78 12.87 18.52 10.94
CA LYS A 78 12.59 19.96 11.01
C LYS A 78 12.29 20.57 9.64
N LYS A 79 12.56 19.85 8.55
CA LYS A 79 12.34 20.33 7.17
C LYS A 79 10.91 20.03 6.73
N PRO A 80 10.23 20.97 6.05
CA PRO A 80 8.99 20.65 5.37
C PRO A 80 9.26 19.56 4.31
N GLY A 81 8.28 18.69 4.08
CA GLY A 81 8.38 17.62 3.07
C GLY A 81 9.04 16.33 3.57
N PHE A 82 9.64 16.30 4.77
CA PHE A 82 10.18 15.06 5.34
C PHE A 82 9.23 14.39 6.32
N ARG A 83 9.09 13.06 6.22
CA ARG A 83 8.32 12.23 7.15
C ARG A 83 9.07 10.95 7.49
N LEU A 84 8.97 10.53 8.75
CA LEU A 84 9.46 9.24 9.24
C LEU A 84 8.30 8.46 9.86
N VAL A 85 7.96 7.32 9.28
CA VAL A 85 6.84 6.47 9.73
C VAL A 85 7.32 5.09 10.11
N ASN A 86 6.68 4.52 11.13
CA ASN A 86 6.77 3.09 11.42
C ASN A 86 5.60 2.41 10.72
N ASN A 87 5.88 1.41 9.89
CA ASN A 87 4.89 0.76 9.05
C ASN A 87 4.77 -0.72 9.39
N TYR A 88 3.61 -1.26 9.08
CA TYR A 88 3.30 -2.66 9.28
C TYR A 88 4.22 -3.56 8.45
N TRP A 89 4.63 -4.67 9.05
CA TRP A 89 5.34 -5.76 8.39
C TRP A 89 4.43 -6.99 8.37
N MET A 90 4.45 -7.77 7.29
CA MET A 90 3.61 -8.96 7.21
C MET A 90 4.41 -10.22 6.89
N PRO A 91 4.04 -11.36 7.50
CA PRO A 91 4.70 -12.62 7.20
C PRO A 91 4.30 -13.11 5.80
N PHE A 92 5.30 -13.46 4.97
CA PHE A 92 5.10 -14.13 3.68
C PHE A 92 5.42 -15.64 3.73
N HIS A 93 6.03 -16.10 4.81
CA HIS A 93 6.41 -17.49 5.06
C HIS A 93 6.02 -17.90 6.49
N ALA A 94 5.77 -19.19 6.70
CA ALA A 94 5.26 -19.71 7.97
C ALA A 94 6.26 -19.60 9.14
N ASP A 95 7.55 -19.51 8.83
CA ASP A 95 8.67 -19.38 9.76
C ASP A 95 9.09 -17.92 10.00
N ALA A 96 8.29 -16.96 9.51
CA ALA A 96 8.49 -15.54 9.73
C ALA A 96 8.65 -15.19 11.22
N PRO A 97 9.65 -14.38 11.60
CA PRO A 97 9.83 -13.97 12.99
C PRO A 97 8.68 -13.09 13.46
N ALA A 98 8.30 -13.24 14.73
CA ALA A 98 7.30 -12.38 15.35
C ALA A 98 7.77 -10.91 15.37
N ARG A 99 6.86 -10.00 15.04
CA ARG A 99 7.06 -8.54 15.08
C ARG A 99 6.31 -7.93 16.26
N LYS A 100 6.75 -6.76 16.71
CA LYS A 100 6.07 -5.93 17.73
C LYS A 100 4.77 -5.29 17.19
N GLN A 101 4.09 -5.97 16.27
CA GLN A 101 2.94 -5.45 15.56
C GLN A 101 1.65 -5.85 16.26
N GLU A 102 0.81 -4.86 16.52
CA GLU A 102 -0.57 -5.07 16.96
C GLU A 102 -1.52 -4.90 15.77
N ALA A 103 -2.47 -5.82 15.64
CA ALA A 103 -3.49 -5.76 14.61
C ALA A 103 -4.54 -4.69 14.98
N ASP A 104 -4.67 -3.65 14.16
CA ASP A 104 -5.81 -2.76 14.24
C ASP A 104 -6.97 -3.36 13.43
N LEU A 105 -7.87 -4.07 14.13
CA LEU A 105 -9.01 -4.73 13.50
C LEU A 105 -9.99 -3.75 12.82
N GLN A 106 -10.05 -2.48 13.25
CA GLN A 106 -10.88 -1.48 12.57
C GLN A 106 -10.25 -1.10 11.23
N LEU A 107 -8.93 -0.95 11.19
CA LEU A 107 -8.21 -0.66 9.94
C LEU A 107 -8.22 -1.86 8.98
N ILE A 108 -8.02 -3.08 9.49
CA ILE A 108 -7.95 -4.31 8.68
C ILE A 108 -9.30 -4.63 8.02
N ARG A 109 -10.42 -4.26 8.66
CA ARG A 109 -11.78 -4.41 8.12
C ARG A 109 -12.21 -3.32 7.14
N LYS A 110 -11.37 -2.31 6.87
CA LYS A 110 -11.71 -1.27 5.89
C LYS A 110 -11.50 -1.76 4.45
N GLY A 111 -12.28 -1.17 3.56
CA GLY A 111 -12.07 -1.23 2.12
C GLY A 111 -10.67 -0.78 1.70
N CYS A 112 -10.10 -1.46 0.71
CA CYS A 112 -8.76 -1.15 0.20
C CYS A 112 -8.81 0.12 -0.65
N GLU A 113 -8.28 1.22 -0.13
CA GLU A 113 -8.29 2.49 -0.86
C GLU A 113 -7.38 2.54 -2.08
N GLN A 114 -6.48 1.57 -2.21
CA GLN A 114 -5.46 1.54 -3.26
C GLN A 114 -6.02 1.00 -4.58
N VAL A 115 -7.08 0.18 -4.52
CA VAL A 115 -7.73 -0.37 -5.72
C VAL A 115 -8.51 0.76 -6.40
N PHE A 116 -8.33 0.90 -7.71
CA PHE A 116 -8.79 2.02 -8.57
C PHE A 116 -8.06 3.35 -8.40
N ASP A 117 -7.44 3.63 -7.26
CA ASP A 117 -6.79 4.93 -7.02
C ASP A 117 -5.28 4.90 -7.29
N ASN A 118 -4.67 3.72 -7.29
CA ASN A 118 -3.25 3.54 -7.59
C ASN A 118 -3.01 2.77 -8.88
N LEU A 119 -1.90 3.11 -9.52
CA LEU A 119 -1.34 2.35 -10.63
C LEU A 119 0.17 2.17 -10.38
N VAL A 120 0.60 0.93 -10.24
CA VAL A 120 1.99 0.59 -9.93
C VAL A 120 2.67 -0.04 -11.13
N VAL A 121 3.84 0.49 -11.51
CA VAL A 121 4.75 -0.12 -12.48
C VAL A 121 5.76 -0.98 -11.71
N THR A 122 5.80 -2.28 -11.99
CA THR A 122 6.76 -3.20 -11.36
C THR A 122 8.08 -3.26 -12.13
N PRO A 123 9.18 -3.74 -11.52
CA PRO A 123 10.46 -3.95 -12.21
C PRO A 123 10.43 -4.96 -13.37
N HIS A 124 9.32 -5.67 -13.56
CA HIS A 124 9.13 -6.67 -14.62
C HIS A 124 8.20 -6.16 -15.72
N ASP A 125 8.12 -4.85 -15.90
CA ASP A 125 7.24 -4.16 -16.84
C ASP A 125 5.76 -4.52 -16.64
N ASN A 126 5.29 -4.81 -15.42
CA ASN A 126 3.86 -5.05 -15.20
C ASN A 126 3.17 -3.82 -14.62
N LEU A 127 1.91 -3.62 -14.98
CA LEU A 127 1.01 -2.73 -14.27
C LEU A 127 0.20 -3.49 -13.22
N SER A 128 -0.08 -2.83 -12.11
CA SER A 128 -0.89 -3.36 -11.03
C SER A 128 -1.86 -2.33 -10.44
N ALA A 129 -3.02 -2.83 -10.00
CA ALA A 129 -4.05 -2.10 -9.27
C ALA A 129 -3.87 -2.13 -7.72
N CYS A 130 -2.69 -2.52 -7.22
CA CYS A 130 -2.42 -2.67 -5.78
C CYS A 130 -1.15 -1.92 -5.35
N CYS A 131 -1.08 -1.49 -4.09
CA CYS A 131 0.07 -0.78 -3.50
C CYS A 131 1.34 -1.61 -3.31
N GLY A 132 1.35 -2.89 -3.68
CA GLY A 132 2.58 -3.66 -3.86
C GLY A 132 2.93 -4.70 -2.79
N LEU A 133 2.42 -4.60 -1.56
CA LEU A 133 2.86 -5.49 -0.46
C LEU A 133 2.68 -6.98 -0.78
N THR A 134 1.49 -7.39 -1.25
CA THR A 134 1.19 -8.78 -1.64
C THR A 134 1.06 -8.96 -3.15
N LEU A 135 1.46 -7.96 -3.94
CA LEU A 135 1.20 -7.92 -5.38
C LEU A 135 1.74 -9.14 -6.11
N GLU A 136 3.01 -9.48 -5.89
CA GLU A 136 3.65 -10.59 -6.60
C GLU A 136 2.99 -11.95 -6.29
N HIS A 137 2.23 -12.00 -5.21
CA HIS A 137 1.52 -13.18 -4.74
C HIS A 137 0.06 -13.28 -5.20
N ILE A 138 -0.51 -12.24 -5.83
CA ILE A 138 -1.92 -12.20 -6.25
C ILE A 138 -1.98 -11.86 -7.74
N ALA A 139 -2.18 -12.87 -8.58
CA ALA A 139 -2.17 -12.70 -10.03
C ALA A 139 -3.27 -11.74 -10.52
N GLU A 140 -4.43 -11.75 -9.87
CA GLU A 140 -5.59 -10.92 -10.21
C GLU A 140 -5.36 -9.41 -9.96
N MET A 141 -4.34 -9.05 -9.18
CA MET A 141 -3.91 -7.66 -8.98
C MET A 141 -2.96 -7.15 -10.07
N ARG A 142 -2.45 -8.03 -10.94
CA ARG A 142 -1.67 -7.64 -12.12
C ARG A 142 -2.62 -7.34 -13.27
N LEU A 143 -2.51 -6.15 -13.82
CA LEU A 143 -3.34 -5.69 -14.94
C LEU A 143 -2.78 -6.18 -16.28
N GLY A 144 -1.47 -6.36 -16.38
CA GLY A 144 -0.79 -6.90 -17.55
C GLY A 144 0.60 -6.31 -17.73
N ARG A 145 1.28 -6.72 -18.81
CA ARG A 145 2.59 -6.18 -19.17
C ARG A 145 2.42 -4.80 -19.82
N ASN A 146 3.07 -3.80 -19.25
CA ASN A 146 3.21 -2.44 -19.76
C ASN A 146 4.24 -2.40 -20.89
N ASP A 147 3.87 -1.82 -22.02
CA ASP A 147 4.82 -1.46 -23.09
C ASP A 147 5.02 0.05 -23.23
N GLY A 148 4.40 0.82 -22.33
CA GLY A 148 4.40 2.29 -22.33
C GLY A 148 3.29 2.92 -23.17
N SER A 149 2.64 2.16 -24.06
CA SER A 149 1.52 2.62 -24.89
C SER A 149 0.15 2.16 -24.39
N ASN A 150 0.11 1.05 -23.64
CA ASN A 150 -1.11 0.38 -23.21
C ASN A 150 -1.55 0.69 -21.76
N MET A 151 -0.88 1.63 -21.08
CA MET A 151 -1.10 1.90 -19.65
C MET A 151 -2.56 2.25 -19.31
N LYS A 152 -3.20 3.07 -20.16
CA LYS A 152 -4.60 3.46 -20.00
C LYS A 152 -5.54 2.27 -20.12
N GLU A 153 -5.37 1.46 -21.17
CA GLU A 153 -6.19 0.28 -21.42
C GLU A 153 -6.09 -0.72 -20.24
N LEU A 154 -4.87 -0.99 -19.79
CA LEU A 154 -4.64 -1.88 -18.64
C LEU A 154 -5.29 -1.34 -17.36
N PHE A 155 -5.23 -0.03 -17.12
CA PHE A 155 -5.89 0.59 -15.99
C PHE A 155 -7.42 0.52 -16.11
N GLU A 156 -8.00 0.77 -17.27
CA GLU A 156 -9.45 0.75 -17.49
C GLU A 156 -10.03 -0.67 -17.39
N ALA A 157 -9.30 -1.69 -17.85
CA ALA A 157 -9.71 -3.10 -17.78
C ALA A 157 -9.95 -3.61 -16.35
N GLN A 158 -9.39 -2.94 -15.34
CA GLN A 158 -9.65 -3.30 -13.95
C GLN A 158 -11.13 -3.14 -13.56
N ALA A 159 -11.89 -2.31 -14.30
CA ALA A 159 -13.31 -2.07 -14.08
C ALA A 159 -14.20 -3.29 -14.40
N ASP A 160 -13.67 -4.29 -15.10
CA ASP A 160 -14.38 -5.53 -15.43
C ASP A 160 -14.28 -6.59 -14.30
N ASP A 161 -13.48 -6.33 -13.27
CA ASP A 161 -13.28 -7.23 -12.13
C ASP A 161 -14.15 -6.83 -10.94
N PHE A 162 -15.27 -7.53 -10.76
CA PHE A 162 -16.18 -7.30 -9.63
C PHE A 162 -15.49 -7.39 -8.27
N LEU A 163 -14.54 -8.31 -8.09
CA LEU A 163 -13.90 -8.52 -6.79
C LEU A 163 -13.08 -7.29 -6.39
N LYS A 164 -12.54 -6.53 -7.34
CA LYS A 164 -11.86 -5.24 -7.07
C LYS A 164 -12.82 -4.21 -6.44
N TYR A 165 -14.06 -4.13 -6.90
CA TYR A 165 -15.08 -3.28 -6.26
C TYR A 165 -15.38 -3.74 -4.84
N TRP A 166 -15.52 -5.06 -4.65
CA TRP A 166 -15.79 -5.60 -3.32
C TRP A 166 -14.65 -5.33 -2.35
N LEU A 167 -13.40 -5.54 -2.79
CA LEU A 167 -12.19 -5.20 -2.04
C LEU A 167 -12.13 -3.71 -1.69
N ARG A 168 -12.53 -2.82 -2.61
CA ARG A 168 -12.56 -1.37 -2.37
C ARG A 168 -13.62 -0.95 -1.35
N VAL A 169 -14.76 -1.63 -1.31
CA VAL A 169 -15.90 -1.29 -0.46
C VAL A 169 -15.77 -1.90 0.94
N ASP A 170 -15.53 -3.21 1.03
CA ASP A 170 -15.54 -3.96 2.29
C ASP A 170 -14.14 -4.33 2.76
N GLY A 171 -13.22 -4.55 1.83
CA GLY A 171 -11.88 -5.03 2.16
C GLY A 171 -11.85 -6.54 2.38
N PRO A 172 -10.68 -7.16 2.19
CA PRO A 172 -10.57 -8.62 2.15
C PRO A 172 -10.92 -9.31 3.46
N TYR A 173 -10.61 -8.69 4.61
CA TYR A 173 -10.90 -9.29 5.91
C TYR A 173 -12.42 -9.41 6.15
N ALA A 174 -13.16 -8.31 5.94
CA ALA A 174 -14.62 -8.29 6.11
C ALA A 174 -15.32 -9.21 5.10
N ILE A 175 -14.80 -9.31 3.87
CA ILE A 175 -15.29 -10.27 2.87
C ILE A 175 -15.15 -11.71 3.39
N ILE A 176 -13.98 -12.09 3.90
CA ILE A 176 -13.76 -13.44 4.46
C ILE A 176 -14.71 -13.70 5.64
N GLU A 177 -14.86 -12.76 6.56
CA GLU A 177 -15.81 -12.87 7.68
C GLU A 177 -17.23 -13.12 7.18
N ASN A 178 -17.66 -12.37 6.17
CA ASN A 178 -19.01 -12.46 5.61
C ASN A 178 -19.27 -13.79 4.91
N VAL A 179 -18.37 -14.23 4.03
CA VAL A 179 -18.61 -15.42 3.19
C VAL A 179 -18.36 -16.73 3.91
N MET A 180 -17.44 -16.74 4.88
CA MET A 180 -17.09 -17.96 5.64
C MET A 180 -17.84 -18.08 6.96
N GLY A 181 -18.45 -17.00 7.48
CA GLY A 181 -19.22 -17.02 8.73
C GLY A 181 -18.41 -17.60 9.89
N ASP A 182 -18.95 -18.61 10.57
CA ASP A 182 -18.32 -19.26 11.73
C ASP A 182 -16.94 -19.88 11.43
N ALA A 183 -16.64 -20.18 10.15
CA ALA A 183 -15.34 -20.70 9.75
C ALA A 183 -14.27 -19.62 9.57
N ALA A 184 -14.65 -18.34 9.50
CA ALA A 184 -13.72 -17.23 9.24
C ALA A 184 -12.52 -17.15 10.20
N PRO A 185 -12.67 -17.37 11.53
CA PRO A 185 -11.54 -17.33 12.46
C PRO A 185 -10.42 -18.31 12.11
N SER A 186 -10.73 -19.47 11.50
CA SER A 186 -9.71 -20.45 11.09
C SER A 186 -8.81 -19.97 9.95
N TYR A 187 -9.26 -18.96 9.18
CA TYR A 187 -8.50 -18.37 8.07
C TYR A 187 -7.86 -17.04 8.45
N LEU A 188 -8.43 -16.32 9.41
CA LEU A 188 -8.03 -14.97 9.79
C LEU A 188 -7.17 -14.91 11.06
N ASP A 189 -6.90 -16.06 11.69
CA ASP A 189 -6.01 -16.15 12.83
C ASP A 189 -4.60 -15.61 12.48
N GLY A 190 -4.07 -14.77 13.37
CA GLY A 190 -2.76 -14.13 13.18
C GLY A 190 -2.68 -13.11 12.02
N VAL A 191 -3.80 -12.70 11.42
CA VAL A 191 -3.79 -11.64 10.40
C VAL A 191 -3.56 -10.27 11.04
N VAL A 192 -2.49 -9.60 10.62
CA VAL A 192 -2.08 -8.30 11.18
C VAL A 192 -2.25 -7.13 10.21
N HIS A 193 -2.64 -7.40 8.96
CA HIS A 193 -2.82 -6.39 7.92
C HIS A 193 -3.85 -6.82 6.86
N GLY A 194 -4.58 -5.86 6.28
CA GLY A 194 -5.59 -6.13 5.23
C GLY A 194 -5.00 -6.83 4.00
N CYS A 195 -3.79 -6.47 3.56
CA CYS A 195 -3.14 -7.15 2.43
C CYS A 195 -2.88 -8.65 2.70
N GLN A 196 -2.60 -9.05 3.94
CA GLN A 196 -2.44 -10.47 4.30
C GLN A 196 -3.77 -11.21 4.14
N ALA A 197 -4.88 -10.63 4.60
CA ALA A 197 -6.22 -11.14 4.31
C ALA A 197 -6.51 -11.20 2.80
N CYS A 198 -6.03 -10.23 2.02
CA CYS A 198 -6.17 -10.25 0.55
C CYS A 198 -5.47 -11.46 -0.06
N ALA A 199 -4.24 -11.74 0.37
CA ALA A 199 -3.51 -12.92 -0.09
C ALA A 199 -4.22 -14.22 0.30
N ILE A 200 -4.76 -14.30 1.53
CA ILE A 200 -5.55 -15.45 2.00
C ILE A 200 -6.82 -15.63 1.15
N LEU A 201 -7.55 -14.55 0.87
CA LEU A 201 -8.76 -14.53 0.05
C LEU A 201 -8.48 -15.12 -1.34
N HIS A 202 -7.41 -14.65 -1.99
CA HIS A 202 -7.06 -15.06 -3.36
C HIS A 202 -6.38 -16.43 -3.45
N LYS A 203 -5.72 -16.91 -2.38
CA LYS A 203 -4.97 -18.18 -2.44
C LYS A 203 -5.70 -19.37 -1.85
N THR A 204 -6.69 -19.16 -1.00
CA THR A 204 -7.38 -20.25 -0.30
C THR A 204 -8.50 -20.84 -1.17
N PRO A 205 -8.41 -22.11 -1.62
CA PRO A 205 -9.41 -22.68 -2.53
C PRO A 205 -10.83 -22.68 -1.96
N ALA A 206 -10.99 -22.93 -0.66
CA ALA A 206 -12.29 -22.91 0.01
C ALA A 206 -12.96 -21.53 -0.05
N ILE A 207 -12.20 -20.46 0.22
CA ILE A 207 -12.71 -19.07 0.15
C ILE A 207 -13.06 -18.71 -1.29
N ARG A 208 -12.22 -19.06 -2.27
CA ARG A 208 -12.50 -18.82 -3.70
C ARG A 208 -13.76 -19.54 -4.18
N SER A 209 -13.94 -20.79 -3.76
CA SER A 209 -15.14 -21.56 -4.06
C SER A 209 -16.37 -20.86 -3.50
N LYS A 210 -16.28 -20.37 -2.25
CA LYS A 210 -17.39 -19.67 -1.61
C LYS A 210 -17.71 -18.34 -2.27
N LEU A 211 -16.69 -17.55 -2.62
CA LEU A 211 -16.85 -16.31 -3.39
C LEU A 211 -17.58 -16.58 -4.72
N THR A 212 -17.19 -17.63 -5.43
CA THR A 212 -17.84 -18.00 -6.71
C THR A 212 -19.30 -18.38 -6.54
N GLU A 213 -19.66 -19.01 -5.42
CA GLU A 213 -21.05 -19.36 -5.10
C GLU A 213 -21.91 -18.12 -4.79
N VAL A 214 -21.35 -17.12 -4.11
CA VAL A 214 -22.14 -16.02 -3.52
C VAL A 214 -21.99 -14.66 -4.22
N TYR A 215 -20.99 -14.45 -5.09
CA TYR A 215 -20.70 -13.11 -5.59
C TYR A 215 -21.90 -12.46 -6.30
N GLN A 216 -22.70 -13.23 -7.05
CA GLN A 216 -23.84 -12.71 -7.80
C GLN A 216 -24.86 -12.00 -6.91
N SER A 217 -25.14 -12.54 -5.71
CA SER A 217 -26.08 -11.92 -4.76
C SER A 217 -25.51 -10.67 -4.09
N HIS A 218 -24.21 -10.41 -4.22
CA HIS A 218 -23.53 -9.25 -3.65
C HIS A 218 -23.31 -8.12 -4.66
N ILE A 219 -23.44 -8.38 -5.97
CA ILE A 219 -23.13 -7.41 -7.03
C ILE A 219 -23.88 -6.09 -6.82
N GLU A 220 -25.20 -6.14 -6.72
CA GLU A 220 -26.03 -4.94 -6.63
C GLU A 220 -25.68 -4.09 -5.40
N ASN A 221 -25.52 -4.73 -4.24
CA ASN A 221 -25.20 -4.04 -3.00
C ASN A 221 -23.82 -3.37 -3.04
N VAL A 222 -22.80 -4.12 -3.46
CA VAL A 222 -21.41 -3.64 -3.51
C VAL A 222 -21.27 -2.49 -4.50
N LEU A 223 -21.79 -2.64 -5.73
CA LEU A 223 -21.70 -1.59 -6.74
C LEU A 223 -22.48 -0.33 -6.32
N THR A 224 -23.66 -0.48 -5.72
CA THR A 224 -24.42 0.66 -5.19
C THR A 224 -23.63 1.42 -4.12
N ARG A 225 -23.03 0.71 -3.17
CA ARG A 225 -22.23 1.33 -2.10
C ARG A 225 -20.98 2.00 -2.65
N PHE A 226 -20.31 1.38 -3.62
CA PHE A 226 -19.17 1.97 -4.31
C PHE A 226 -19.55 3.29 -4.98
N GLU A 227 -20.66 3.32 -5.72
CA GLU A 227 -21.11 4.52 -6.44
C GLU A 227 -21.52 5.66 -5.50
N ILE A 228 -22.20 5.34 -4.40
CA ILE A 228 -22.52 6.33 -3.35
C ILE A 228 -21.25 6.92 -2.76
N ALA A 229 -20.26 6.08 -2.41
CA ALA A 229 -18.99 6.54 -1.85
C ALA A 229 -18.22 7.43 -2.84
N ARG A 230 -18.15 7.03 -4.12
CA ARG A 230 -17.52 7.78 -5.20
C ARG A 230 -18.16 9.15 -5.41
N ALA A 231 -19.49 9.20 -5.42
CA ALA A 231 -20.24 10.45 -5.56
C ALA A 231 -20.03 11.39 -4.36
N ALA A 232 -19.98 10.85 -3.15
CA ALA A 232 -19.70 11.62 -1.93
C ALA A 232 -18.28 12.23 -1.95
N ALA A 233 -17.27 11.44 -2.34
CA ALA A 233 -15.90 11.91 -2.48
C ALA A 233 -15.79 13.04 -3.52
N SER A 234 -16.43 12.89 -4.67
CA SER A 234 -16.43 13.90 -5.75
C SER A 234 -17.01 15.25 -5.30
N LYS A 235 -18.07 15.24 -4.50
CA LYS A 235 -18.65 16.46 -3.91
C LYS A 235 -17.73 17.13 -2.90
N SER A 236 -17.00 16.34 -2.10
CA SER A 236 -16.04 16.89 -1.14
C SER A 236 -14.88 17.62 -1.82
N VAL A 237 -14.39 17.10 -2.95
CA VAL A 237 -13.34 17.73 -3.76
C VAL A 237 -13.81 19.04 -4.41
N LEU A 238 -15.06 19.11 -4.88
CA LEU A 238 -15.65 20.34 -5.40
C LEU A 238 -15.73 21.42 -4.32
N ASN A 239 -16.21 21.08 -3.13
CA ASN A 239 -16.29 22.02 -2.00
C ASN A 239 -14.91 22.52 -1.55
N GLN A 240 -13.87 21.69 -1.56
CA GLN A 240 -12.51 22.12 -1.22
C GLN A 240 -11.90 23.07 -2.25
N LYS A 241 -12.20 22.88 -3.55
CA LYS A 241 -11.74 23.78 -4.62
C LYS A 241 -12.42 25.15 -4.58
N GLU A 242 -13.70 25.23 -4.21
CA GLU A 242 -14.42 26.51 -4.06
C GLU A 242 -13.87 27.34 -2.88
N ILE A 243 -13.49 26.69 -1.77
CA ILE A 243 -12.86 27.37 -0.64
C ILE A 243 -11.46 27.89 -1.01
N ALA A 244 -10.70 27.14 -1.82
CA ALA A 244 -9.34 27.52 -2.23
C ALA A 244 -9.30 28.66 -3.29
N HIS A 245 -10.38 28.91 -4.03
CA HIS A 245 -10.48 30.02 -4.99
C HIS A 245 -11.23 31.24 -4.43
N GLY A 246 -11.71 31.16 -3.18
CA GLY A 246 -12.43 32.23 -2.48
C GLY A 246 -11.62 32.94 -1.40
N ALA A 247 -10.30 32.74 -1.34
CA ALA A 247 -9.38 33.37 -0.38
C ALA A 247 -8.26 34.15 -1.10
#